data_AF-A0A932VX68-F1
#
_entry.id   AF-A0A932VX68-F1
#
_cell.length_a   1.000
_cell.length_b   1.000
_cell.length_c   1.000
_cell.angle_alpha   90.00
_cell.angle_beta   90.00
_cell.angle_gamma   90.00
#
_symmetry.space_group_name_H-M   'P 1'
#
loop_
_entity.id
_entity.type
_entity.pdbx_description
1 polymer ?
#
loop_
_entity_poly.entity_id
_entity_poly.type
_entity_poly.pdbx_seq_one_letter_code
_entity_poly.pdbx_strand_id
1 'polypeptide(L)'
;MEPSGAKFSQEVADVATAQRIGDEYVIAISKIIASHTMNELYGAQVFDEPAIALAPTPYEKWLTCRIAMEEYGHHVRFRRLADDLGIPEEKLDPAQRHLSIFEYELKGWPEFLALKALADLAEILQMEDLLVCSYIPLRILARELMPEEKFHAGYGRSRLSALAQTEDGKQQAQAAVDNIFPVILPFFGQSRSKNNELFRKWGVKVHSNGAMRGDFISRVQEMTSTLGLEMPAVPQGYVTDLDEFQRRED
;
A
#
# COMPACT_ATOMS: atom_id res chain seq x y z
N MET A 1 16.92 -19.05 -14.17
CA MET A 1 18.12 -18.88 -13.32
C MET A 1 18.24 -17.40 -13.01
N GLU A 2 17.91 -16.97 -11.79
CA GLU A 2 18.22 -15.60 -11.36
C GLU A 2 19.75 -15.41 -11.30
N PRO A 3 20.30 -14.23 -11.66
CA PRO A 3 21.74 -14.01 -11.59
C PRO A 3 22.22 -14.09 -10.15
N SER A 4 23.20 -14.96 -9.92
CA SER A 4 23.98 -15.15 -8.69
C SER A 4 24.88 -13.92 -8.39
N GLY A 5 24.27 -12.75 -8.21
CA GLY A 5 24.90 -11.62 -7.53
C GLY A 5 24.70 -11.79 -6.02
N ALA A 6 25.74 -11.61 -5.20
CA ALA A 6 25.58 -11.60 -3.75
C ALA A 6 24.49 -10.59 -3.37
N LYS A 7 23.41 -11.06 -2.72
CA LYS A 7 22.32 -10.21 -2.27
C LYS A 7 22.88 -9.19 -1.29
N PHE A 8 22.65 -7.89 -1.53
CA PHE A 8 23.10 -6.84 -0.62
C PHE A 8 22.54 -7.11 0.78
N SER A 9 23.43 -7.32 1.75
CA SER A 9 23.09 -7.75 3.11
C SER A 9 23.57 -6.78 4.20
N GLN A 10 24.21 -5.68 3.80
CA GLN A 10 24.67 -4.66 4.73
C GLN A 10 23.50 -3.81 5.22
N GLU A 11 23.46 -3.53 6.52
CA GLU A 11 22.54 -2.54 7.08
C GLU A 11 23.12 -1.12 6.93
N VAL A 12 22.27 -0.18 6.52
CA VAL A 12 22.64 1.20 6.23
C VAL A 12 21.96 2.12 7.23
N ALA A 13 22.73 2.61 8.18
CA ALA A 13 22.21 3.31 9.35
C ALA A 13 21.80 4.76 9.08
N ASP A 14 22.42 5.43 8.11
CA ASP A 14 22.26 6.86 7.88
C ASP A 14 22.51 7.26 6.42
N VAL A 15 22.18 8.52 6.10
CA VAL A 15 22.34 9.13 4.77
C VAL A 15 23.81 9.14 4.33
N ALA A 16 24.75 9.43 5.22
CA ALA A 16 26.17 9.46 4.89
C ALA A 16 26.69 8.09 4.45
N THR A 17 26.20 7.01 5.07
CA THR A 17 26.51 5.63 4.68
C THR A 17 25.86 5.27 3.35
N ALA A 18 24.60 5.67 3.14
CA ALA A 18 23.92 5.49 1.85
C ALA A 18 24.68 6.16 0.69
N GLN A 19 25.14 7.39 0.89
CA GLN A 19 25.94 8.14 -0.08
C GLN A 19 27.30 7.47 -0.37
N ARG A 20 27.96 6.90 0.65
CA ARG A 20 29.22 6.15 0.47
C ARG A 20 29.04 4.87 -0.34
N ILE A 21 27.87 4.23 -0.27
CA ILE A 21 27.56 3.04 -1.07
C ILE A 21 27.42 3.41 -2.55
N GLY A 22 26.82 4.57 -2.83
CA GLY A 22 26.80 5.19 -4.15
C GLY A 22 25.41 5.47 -4.70
N ASP A 23 25.39 6.16 -5.84
CA ASP A 23 24.18 6.77 -6.42
C ASP A 23 23.06 5.77 -6.69
N GLU A 24 23.39 4.55 -7.14
CA GLU A 24 22.37 3.56 -7.48
C GLU A 24 21.57 3.11 -6.24
N TYR A 25 22.22 3.00 -5.09
CA TYR A 25 21.58 2.70 -3.80
C TYR A 25 20.71 3.87 -3.34
N VAL A 26 21.25 5.10 -3.41
CA VAL A 26 20.51 6.32 -3.07
C VAL A 26 19.26 6.47 -3.94
N ILE A 27 19.37 6.19 -5.25
CA ILE A 27 18.23 6.19 -6.18
C ILE A 27 17.19 5.14 -5.77
N ALA A 28 17.61 3.95 -5.36
CA ALA A 28 16.70 2.88 -4.96
C ALA A 28 15.85 3.29 -3.75
N ILE A 29 16.47 3.76 -2.67
CA ILE A 29 15.74 4.19 -1.46
C ILE A 29 14.91 5.46 -1.71
N SER A 30 15.44 6.41 -2.50
CA SER A 30 14.74 7.66 -2.82
C SER A 30 13.44 7.40 -3.58
N LYS A 31 13.40 6.40 -4.46
CA LYS A 31 12.17 6.06 -5.19
C LYS A 31 11.05 5.57 -4.27
N ILE A 32 11.38 4.80 -3.23
CA ILE A 32 10.38 4.33 -2.26
C ILE A 32 9.91 5.50 -1.39
N ILE A 33 10.85 6.27 -0.83
CA ILE A 33 10.54 7.39 0.06
C ILE A 33 9.73 8.48 -0.66
N ALA A 34 10.11 8.81 -1.90
CA ALA A 34 9.36 9.76 -2.71
C ALA A 34 7.94 9.25 -3.02
N SER A 35 7.81 7.97 -3.35
CA SER A 35 6.50 7.35 -3.61
C SER A 35 5.58 7.48 -2.41
N HIS A 36 6.00 7.09 -1.21
CA HIS A 36 5.19 7.26 0.00
C HIS A 36 4.90 8.74 0.26
N THR A 37 5.92 9.60 0.21
CA THR A 37 5.73 11.05 0.44
C THR A 37 4.61 11.63 -0.43
N MET A 38 4.57 11.31 -1.72
CA MET A 38 3.52 11.80 -2.63
C MET A 38 2.16 11.14 -2.37
N ASN A 39 2.15 9.82 -2.23
CA ASN A 39 0.92 9.05 -2.18
C ASN A 39 0.17 9.22 -0.87
N GLU A 40 0.85 9.33 0.28
CA GLU A 40 0.17 9.57 1.56
C GLU A 40 -0.53 10.95 1.55
N LEU A 41 0.13 11.97 0.96
CA LEU A 41 -0.48 13.29 0.84
C LEU A 41 -1.70 13.25 -0.08
N TYR A 42 -1.54 12.67 -1.26
CA TYR A 42 -2.59 12.70 -2.27
C TYR A 42 -3.78 11.82 -1.85
N GLY A 43 -3.52 10.65 -1.27
CA GLY A 43 -4.54 9.76 -0.70
C GLY A 43 -5.37 10.47 0.38
N ALA A 44 -4.71 11.12 1.33
CA ALA A 44 -5.39 11.89 2.36
C ALA A 44 -6.32 12.97 1.76
N GLN A 45 -5.85 13.68 0.73
CA GLN A 45 -6.59 14.77 0.07
C GLN A 45 -7.80 14.29 -0.74
N VAL A 46 -7.67 13.18 -1.48
CA VAL A 46 -8.71 12.73 -2.40
C VAL A 46 -9.66 11.71 -1.80
N PHE A 47 -9.24 11.00 -0.74
CA PHE A 47 -10.04 9.96 -0.10
C PHE A 47 -10.34 10.24 1.36
N ASP A 48 -9.32 10.29 2.22
CA ASP A 48 -9.56 10.19 3.67
C ASP A 48 -10.23 11.44 4.25
N GLU A 49 -9.79 12.65 3.84
CA GLU A 49 -10.42 13.89 4.27
C GLU A 49 -11.85 14.06 3.69
N PRO A 50 -12.10 13.90 2.39
CA PRO A 50 -13.47 13.95 1.85
C PRO A 50 -14.42 12.91 2.46
N ALA A 51 -13.91 11.71 2.80
CA ALA A 51 -14.72 10.65 3.40
C ALA A 51 -15.32 11.02 4.77
N ILE A 52 -14.76 12.02 5.46
CA ILE A 52 -15.36 12.56 6.70
C ILE A 52 -16.80 13.02 6.43
N ALA A 53 -17.08 13.61 5.27
CA ALA A 53 -18.44 14.03 4.90
C ALA A 53 -19.37 12.82 4.69
N LEU A 54 -18.85 11.73 4.11
CA LEU A 54 -19.59 10.50 3.78
C LEU A 54 -19.93 9.65 5.01
N ALA A 55 -19.16 9.76 6.09
CA ALA A 55 -19.35 8.96 7.28
C ALA A 55 -20.76 9.16 7.90
N PRO A 56 -21.52 8.07 8.16
CA PRO A 56 -22.96 8.12 8.42
C PRO A 56 -23.32 8.55 9.84
N THR A 57 -22.39 8.48 10.80
CA THR A 57 -22.63 8.83 12.20
C THR A 57 -21.51 9.71 12.75
N PRO A 58 -21.73 10.48 13.83
CA PRO A 58 -20.67 11.25 14.47
C PRO A 58 -19.48 10.39 14.93
N TYR A 59 -19.72 9.14 15.33
CA TYR A 59 -18.65 8.22 15.74
C TYR A 59 -17.80 7.79 14.54
N GLU A 60 -18.44 7.45 13.41
CA GLU A 60 -17.71 7.15 12.17
C GLU A 60 -16.94 8.37 11.66
N LYS A 61 -17.55 9.58 11.72
CA LYS A 61 -16.85 10.83 11.38
C LYS A 61 -15.59 11.03 12.21
N TRP A 62 -15.67 10.79 13.52
CA TRP A 62 -14.51 10.91 14.42
C TRP A 62 -13.40 9.91 14.07
N LEU A 63 -13.74 8.66 13.76
CA LEU A 63 -12.76 7.66 13.31
C LEU A 63 -12.15 8.02 11.94
N THR A 64 -12.95 8.53 10.99
CA THR A 64 -12.43 8.99 9.70
C THR A 64 -11.52 10.22 9.85
N CYS A 65 -11.82 11.15 10.77
CA CYS A 65 -10.89 12.23 11.10
C CYS A 65 -9.55 11.71 11.62
N ARG A 66 -9.57 10.62 12.42
CA ARG A 66 -8.34 9.97 12.88
C ARG A 66 -7.54 9.39 11.70
N ILE A 67 -8.21 8.69 10.77
CA ILE A 67 -7.56 8.14 9.57
C ILE A 67 -6.89 9.27 8.78
N ALA A 68 -7.64 10.32 8.40
CA ALA A 68 -7.09 11.45 7.66
C ALA A 68 -5.91 12.12 8.40
N MET A 69 -6.00 12.29 9.72
CA MET A 69 -4.91 12.82 10.54
C MET A 69 -3.66 11.92 10.51
N GLU A 70 -3.83 10.60 10.60
CA GLU A 70 -2.73 9.63 10.54
C GLU A 70 -2.06 9.66 9.17
N GLU A 71 -2.82 9.65 8.07
CA GLU A 71 -2.32 9.70 6.67
C GLU A 71 -1.50 10.99 6.40
N TYR A 72 -2.01 12.16 6.81
CA TYR A 72 -1.22 13.39 6.77
C TYR A 72 0.03 13.31 7.66
N GLY A 73 -0.05 12.62 8.79
CA GLY A 73 1.09 12.34 9.66
C GLY A 73 2.13 11.43 9.01
N HIS A 74 1.71 10.43 8.23
CA HIS A 74 2.60 9.57 7.45
C HIS A 74 3.35 10.38 6.40
N HIS A 75 2.64 11.24 5.64
CA HIS A 75 3.26 12.17 4.71
C HIS A 75 4.37 12.98 5.39
N VAL A 76 4.08 13.64 6.53
CA VAL A 76 5.07 14.47 7.23
C VAL A 76 6.32 13.67 7.64
N ARG A 77 6.16 12.42 8.07
CA ARG A 77 7.28 11.56 8.48
C ARG A 77 8.10 11.07 7.28
N PHE A 78 7.46 10.66 6.19
CA PHE A 78 8.16 10.30 4.95
C PHE A 78 8.85 11.51 4.32
N ARG A 79 8.19 12.68 4.35
CA ARG A 79 8.75 13.94 3.87
C ARG A 79 10.04 14.29 4.60
N ARG A 80 10.10 14.08 5.92
CA ARG A 80 11.33 14.27 6.68
C ARG A 80 12.47 13.37 6.21
N LEU A 81 12.21 12.09 5.93
CA LEU A 81 13.23 11.21 5.34
C LEU A 81 13.65 11.66 3.93
N ALA A 82 12.70 12.18 3.15
CA ALA A 82 12.98 12.73 1.83
C ALA A 82 13.91 13.96 1.92
N ASP A 83 13.62 14.88 2.84
CA ASP A 83 14.43 16.06 3.10
C ASP A 83 15.83 15.67 3.60
N ASP A 84 15.94 14.71 4.52
CA ASP A 84 17.22 14.21 5.04
C ASP A 84 18.11 13.60 3.93
N LEU A 85 17.50 12.90 2.96
CA LEU A 85 18.19 12.35 1.78
C LEU A 85 18.45 13.40 0.68
N GLY A 86 17.89 14.60 0.78
CA GLY A 86 17.97 15.64 -0.25
C GLY A 86 17.22 15.27 -1.53
N ILE A 87 16.08 14.60 -1.43
CA ILE A 87 15.24 14.29 -2.60
C ILE A 87 14.68 15.62 -3.16
N PRO A 88 14.87 15.91 -4.46
CA PRO A 88 14.38 17.14 -5.06
C PRO A 88 12.84 17.27 -5.03
N GLU A 89 12.34 18.50 -4.83
CA GLU A 89 10.89 18.79 -4.72
C GLU A 89 10.10 18.28 -5.92
N GLU A 90 10.66 18.35 -7.14
CA GLU A 90 9.97 17.88 -8.34
C GLU A 90 9.67 16.38 -8.33
N LYS A 91 10.34 15.60 -7.47
CA LYS A 91 10.09 14.17 -7.28
C LYS A 91 9.11 13.87 -6.15
N LEU A 92 8.70 14.90 -5.41
CA LEU A 92 7.77 14.82 -4.28
C LEU A 92 6.41 15.46 -4.60
N ASP A 93 6.22 15.92 -5.83
CA ASP A 93 4.96 16.50 -6.31
C ASP A 93 3.99 15.42 -6.81
N PRO A 94 2.86 15.17 -6.10
CA PRO A 94 1.88 14.18 -6.52
C PRO A 94 1.24 14.49 -7.89
N ALA A 95 1.26 15.75 -8.34
CA ALA A 95 0.77 16.12 -9.67
C ALA A 95 1.66 15.56 -10.80
N GLN A 96 2.94 15.28 -10.52
CA GLN A 96 3.84 14.65 -11.49
C GLN A 96 3.70 13.14 -11.52
N ARG A 97 3.46 12.52 -10.35
CA ARG A 97 3.36 11.08 -10.22
C ARG A 97 2.62 10.67 -8.95
N HIS A 98 1.57 9.88 -9.13
CA HIS A 98 0.81 9.26 -8.05
C HIS A 98 0.33 7.86 -8.47
N LEU A 99 -0.18 7.08 -7.53
CA LEU A 99 -0.80 5.78 -7.82
C LEU A 99 -2.16 5.98 -8.50
N SER A 100 -2.46 5.15 -9.51
CA SER A 100 -3.70 5.25 -10.28
C SER A 100 -4.98 5.04 -9.47
N ILE A 101 -4.89 4.45 -8.27
CA ILE A 101 -6.05 4.33 -7.38
C ILE A 101 -6.63 5.70 -7.03
N PHE A 102 -5.79 6.72 -6.89
CA PHE A 102 -6.23 8.07 -6.53
C PHE A 102 -7.01 8.81 -7.64
N GLU A 103 -7.11 8.21 -8.83
CA GLU A 103 -7.97 8.71 -9.92
C GLU A 103 -9.41 8.17 -9.79
N TYR A 104 -9.66 7.22 -8.88
CA TYR A 104 -10.97 6.66 -8.65
C TYR A 104 -11.88 7.65 -7.91
N GLU A 105 -13.11 7.83 -8.37
CA GLU A 105 -14.11 8.65 -7.69
C GLU A 105 -14.99 7.79 -6.77
N LEU A 106 -14.85 7.97 -5.45
CA LEU A 106 -15.67 7.26 -4.46
C LEU A 106 -17.15 7.67 -4.59
N LYS A 107 -18.03 6.69 -4.77
CA LYS A 107 -19.48 6.92 -4.94
C LYS A 107 -20.25 6.98 -3.62
N GLY A 108 -19.62 6.61 -2.51
CA GLY A 108 -20.25 6.66 -1.20
C GLY A 108 -19.52 5.89 -0.12
N TRP A 109 -20.18 5.77 1.02
CA TRP A 109 -19.60 5.16 2.22
C TRP A 109 -19.14 3.71 2.02
N PRO A 110 -19.90 2.79 1.38
CA PRO A 110 -19.44 1.41 1.18
C PRO A 110 -18.13 1.30 0.39
N GLU A 111 -17.95 2.14 -0.64
CA GLU A 111 -16.71 2.16 -1.43
C GLU A 111 -15.53 2.72 -0.63
N PHE A 112 -15.74 3.69 0.26
CA PHE A 112 -14.69 4.11 1.19
C PHE A 112 -14.27 2.97 2.14
N LEU A 113 -15.23 2.20 2.66
CA LEU A 113 -14.90 1.05 3.52
C LEU A 113 -14.12 -0.03 2.76
N ALA A 114 -14.50 -0.32 1.51
CA ALA A 114 -13.78 -1.23 0.63
C ALA A 114 -12.40 -0.70 0.25
N LEU A 115 -12.27 0.61 0.00
CA LEU A 115 -10.99 1.28 -0.21
C LEU A 115 -10.06 1.04 0.97
N LYS A 116 -10.46 1.37 2.21
CA LYS A 116 -9.59 1.15 3.37
C LYS A 116 -9.29 -0.35 3.58
N ALA A 117 -10.28 -1.23 3.39
CA ALA A 117 -10.04 -2.67 3.54
C ALA A 117 -9.04 -3.25 2.53
N LEU A 118 -8.98 -2.71 1.30
CA LEU A 118 -8.19 -3.26 0.20
C LEU A 118 -6.91 -2.46 -0.09
N ALA A 119 -6.99 -1.14 -0.18
CA ALA A 119 -5.83 -0.28 -0.42
C ALA A 119 -4.83 -0.36 0.74
N ASP A 120 -5.30 -0.25 1.98
CA ASP A 120 -4.41 -0.32 3.15
C ASP A 120 -3.91 -1.75 3.38
N LEU A 121 -4.66 -2.77 2.95
CA LEU A 121 -4.11 -4.13 2.92
C LEU A 121 -2.92 -4.20 1.95
N ALA A 122 -3.04 -3.60 0.77
CA ALA A 122 -1.93 -3.54 -0.18
C ALA A 122 -0.74 -2.75 0.40
N GLU A 123 -1.01 -1.68 1.15
CA GLU A 123 0.03 -0.90 1.84
C GLU A 123 0.69 -1.67 2.98
N ILE A 124 -0.08 -2.39 3.81
CA ILE A 124 0.45 -3.32 4.82
C ILE A 124 1.44 -4.31 4.20
N LEU A 125 1.13 -4.89 3.03
CA LEU A 125 2.05 -5.81 2.35
C LEU A 125 3.34 -5.10 1.92
N GLN A 126 3.28 -3.85 1.45
CA GLN A 126 4.49 -3.08 1.18
C GLN A 126 5.29 -2.81 2.44
N MET A 127 4.64 -2.38 3.52
CA MET A 127 5.28 -2.10 4.79
C MET A 127 5.90 -3.35 5.40
N GLU A 128 5.25 -4.51 5.30
CA GLU A 128 5.78 -5.82 5.72
C GLU A 128 7.10 -6.13 5.00
N ASP A 129 7.18 -5.87 3.69
CA ASP A 129 8.40 -6.04 2.91
C ASP A 129 9.50 -5.03 3.32
N LEU A 130 9.11 -3.83 3.75
CA LEU A 130 10.02 -2.78 4.23
C LEU A 130 10.53 -3.03 5.67
N LEU A 131 9.91 -3.91 6.46
CA LEU A 131 10.38 -4.26 7.81
C LEU A 131 11.77 -4.93 7.81
N VAL A 132 12.24 -5.38 6.66
CA VAL A 132 13.58 -5.96 6.43
C VAL A 132 14.43 -5.13 5.46
N CYS A 133 14.00 -3.90 5.13
CA CYS A 133 14.70 -2.98 4.24
C CYS A 133 16.14 -2.71 4.71
N SER A 134 17.13 -2.78 3.83
CA SER A 134 18.54 -2.54 4.16
C SER A 134 18.81 -1.13 4.73
N TYR A 135 17.98 -0.14 4.38
CA TYR A 135 18.06 1.23 4.92
C TYR A 135 17.29 1.33 6.25
N ILE A 136 18.03 1.43 7.35
CA ILE A 136 17.49 1.39 8.71
C ILE A 136 16.46 2.52 8.96
N PRO A 137 16.66 3.79 8.56
CA PRO A 137 15.67 4.84 8.80
C PRO A 137 14.30 4.54 8.18
N LEU A 138 14.27 4.03 6.94
CA LEU A 138 13.02 3.62 6.29
C LEU A 138 12.39 2.40 6.98
N ARG A 139 13.20 1.42 7.38
CA ARG A 139 12.76 0.24 8.13
C ARG A 139 12.09 0.62 9.47
N ILE A 140 12.69 1.58 10.19
CA ILE A 140 12.15 2.09 11.45
C ILE A 140 10.82 2.77 11.20
N LEU A 141 10.74 3.67 10.21
CA LEU A 141 9.50 4.37 9.90
C LEU A 141 8.38 3.39 9.53
N ALA A 142 8.65 2.40 8.66
CA ALA A 142 7.66 1.37 8.32
C ALA A 142 7.14 0.62 9.56
N ARG A 143 8.01 0.34 10.54
CA ARG A 143 7.62 -0.29 11.80
C ARG A 143 6.75 0.62 12.68
N GLU A 144 7.05 1.92 12.70
CA GLU A 144 6.30 2.90 13.48
C GLU A 144 4.89 3.13 12.91
N LEU A 145 4.74 3.13 11.58
CA LEU A 145 3.46 3.35 10.91
C LEU A 145 2.57 2.09 10.86
N MET A 146 3.17 0.90 10.87
CA MET A 146 2.45 -0.38 10.77
C MET A 146 1.22 -0.54 11.69
N PRO A 147 1.22 -0.09 12.97
CA PRO A 147 0.02 -0.14 13.80
C PRO A 147 -1.12 0.77 13.33
N GLU A 148 -0.80 1.93 12.75
CA GLU A 148 -1.77 2.88 12.17
C GLU A 148 -2.38 2.25 10.90
N GLU A 149 -1.55 1.72 10.00
CA GLU A 149 -1.98 1.00 8.78
C GLU A 149 -2.89 -0.19 9.08
N LYS A 150 -2.51 -1.02 10.07
CA LYS A 150 -3.34 -2.15 10.52
C LYS A 150 -4.67 -1.70 11.09
N PHE A 151 -4.71 -0.54 11.73
CA PHE A 151 -5.96 0.05 12.18
C PHE A 151 -6.83 0.49 11.00
N HIS A 152 -6.28 1.11 9.95
CA HIS A 152 -7.04 1.54 8.77
C HIS A 152 -7.65 0.35 8.01
N ALA A 153 -6.84 -0.65 7.67
CA ALA A 153 -7.31 -1.88 7.00
C ALA A 153 -8.34 -2.63 7.87
N GLY A 154 -8.05 -2.74 9.18
CA GLY A 154 -8.93 -3.38 10.14
C GLY A 154 -10.26 -2.66 10.32
N TYR A 155 -10.25 -1.32 10.27
CA TYR A 155 -11.44 -0.48 10.30
C TYR A 155 -12.31 -0.74 9.07
N GLY A 156 -11.74 -0.68 7.86
CA GLY A 156 -12.46 -0.97 6.61
C GLY A 156 -13.11 -2.36 6.65
N ARG A 157 -12.34 -3.39 7.00
CA ARG A 157 -12.83 -4.78 7.11
C ARG A 157 -13.94 -4.92 8.16
N SER A 158 -13.76 -4.35 9.34
CA SER A 158 -14.76 -4.41 10.42
C SER A 158 -16.08 -3.74 10.01
N ARG A 159 -16.00 -2.61 9.31
CA ARG A 159 -17.18 -1.87 8.87
C ARG A 159 -17.88 -2.54 7.70
N LEU A 160 -17.15 -3.15 6.75
CA LEU A 160 -17.75 -4.01 5.74
C LEU A 160 -18.47 -5.21 6.38
N SER A 161 -17.87 -5.84 7.39
CA SER A 161 -18.50 -6.95 8.12
C SER A 161 -19.82 -6.55 8.78
N ALA A 162 -19.86 -5.36 9.40
CA ALA A 162 -21.06 -4.81 10.00
C ALA A 162 -22.12 -4.46 8.95
N LEU A 163 -21.71 -3.89 7.82
CA LEU A 163 -22.61 -3.56 6.70
C LEU A 163 -23.24 -4.83 6.11
N ALA A 164 -22.47 -5.90 5.95
CA ALA A 164 -22.91 -7.17 5.39
C ALA A 164 -23.87 -7.99 6.29
N GLN A 165 -24.25 -7.49 7.48
CA GLN A 165 -25.22 -8.17 8.37
C GLN A 165 -26.67 -8.08 7.90
N THR A 166 -26.96 -7.26 6.88
CA THR A 166 -28.28 -7.17 6.25
C THR A 166 -28.17 -7.54 4.77
N GLU A 167 -29.24 -8.04 4.15
CA GLU A 167 -29.23 -8.42 2.73
C GLU A 167 -28.86 -7.23 1.81
N ASP A 168 -29.44 -6.06 2.07
CA ASP A 168 -29.15 -4.84 1.31
C ASP A 168 -27.70 -4.38 1.53
N GLY A 169 -27.25 -4.32 2.78
CA GLY A 169 -25.88 -3.95 3.10
C GLY A 169 -24.85 -4.95 2.55
N LYS A 170 -25.18 -6.24 2.49
CA LYS A 170 -24.34 -7.26 1.85
C LYS A 170 -24.19 -7.01 0.35
N GLN A 171 -25.26 -6.64 -0.34
CA GLN A 171 -25.20 -6.26 -1.76
C GLN A 171 -24.35 -5.00 -1.97
N GLN A 172 -24.49 -4.00 -1.10
CA GLN A 172 -23.66 -2.79 -1.14
C GLN A 172 -22.16 -3.10 -0.90
N ALA A 173 -21.87 -3.96 0.09
CA ALA A 173 -20.50 -4.37 0.39
C ALA A 173 -19.88 -5.17 -0.76
N GLN A 174 -20.62 -6.11 -1.35
CA GLN A 174 -20.17 -6.87 -2.52
C GLN A 174 -19.85 -5.93 -3.69
N ALA A 175 -20.78 -5.04 -4.05
CA ALA A 175 -20.58 -4.10 -5.16
C ALA A 175 -19.38 -3.18 -4.93
N ALA A 176 -19.17 -2.72 -3.69
CA ALA A 176 -18.01 -1.89 -3.35
C ALA A 176 -16.69 -2.67 -3.51
N VAL A 177 -16.62 -3.91 -3.01
CA VAL A 177 -15.42 -4.75 -3.14
C VAL A 177 -15.16 -5.11 -4.60
N ASP A 178 -16.18 -5.44 -5.38
CA ASP A 178 -16.07 -5.72 -6.83
C ASP A 178 -15.57 -4.52 -7.62
N ASN A 179 -15.98 -3.30 -7.24
CA ASN A 179 -15.54 -2.07 -7.89
C ASN A 179 -14.10 -1.68 -7.53
N ILE A 180 -13.73 -1.79 -6.26
CA ILE A 180 -12.42 -1.31 -5.77
C ILE A 180 -11.31 -2.31 -6.06
N PHE A 181 -11.55 -3.62 -5.89
CA PHE A 181 -10.52 -4.65 -6.06
C PHE A 181 -9.70 -4.54 -7.35
N PRO A 182 -10.30 -4.46 -8.57
CA PRO A 182 -9.52 -4.38 -9.80
C PRO A 182 -8.68 -3.10 -9.91
N VAL A 183 -9.08 -2.02 -9.22
CA VAL A 183 -8.39 -0.73 -9.22
C VAL A 183 -7.15 -0.75 -8.31
N ILE A 184 -7.10 -1.65 -7.32
CA ILE A 184 -5.95 -1.85 -6.43
C ILE A 184 -4.85 -2.71 -7.07
N LEU A 185 -5.17 -3.64 -7.98
CA LEU A 185 -4.16 -4.55 -8.56
C LEU A 185 -2.94 -3.86 -9.23
N PRO A 186 -3.10 -2.70 -9.91
CA PRO A 186 -1.98 -1.91 -10.44
C PRO A 186 -1.06 -1.30 -9.37
N PHE A 187 -1.49 -1.20 -8.11
CA PHE A 187 -0.75 -0.61 -6.99
C PHE A 187 0.67 -1.15 -6.85
N PHE A 188 0.83 -2.47 -7.00
CA PHE A 188 2.14 -3.13 -6.93
C PHE A 188 3.04 -2.85 -8.13
N GLY A 189 2.51 -2.30 -9.24
CA GLY A 189 3.21 -2.10 -10.50
C GLY A 189 3.43 -3.40 -11.30
N GLN A 190 3.98 -3.29 -12.51
CA GLN A 190 4.16 -4.46 -13.39
C GLN A 190 5.04 -5.55 -12.76
N SER A 191 4.71 -6.83 -13.01
CA SER A 191 5.43 -7.98 -12.41
C SER A 191 6.91 -8.01 -12.81
N ARG A 192 7.24 -7.56 -14.03
CA ARG A 192 8.62 -7.35 -14.50
C ARG A 192 8.96 -5.87 -14.47
N SER A 193 9.52 -5.41 -13.35
CA SER A 193 9.86 -4.00 -13.12
C SER A 193 11.35 -3.84 -12.86
N LYS A 194 12.03 -3.03 -13.70
CA LYS A 194 13.43 -2.64 -13.47
C LYS A 194 13.65 -1.95 -12.13
N ASN A 195 12.64 -1.24 -11.62
CA ASN A 195 12.70 -0.63 -10.29
C ASN A 195 12.67 -1.70 -9.20
N ASN A 196 11.78 -2.70 -9.30
CA ASN A 196 11.74 -3.77 -8.31
C ASN A 196 13.02 -4.63 -8.33
N GLU A 197 13.57 -4.92 -9.51
CA GLU A 197 14.87 -5.58 -9.64
C GLU A 197 15.98 -4.81 -8.90
N LEU A 198 16.00 -3.48 -9.04
CA LEU A 198 16.91 -2.61 -8.32
C LEU A 198 16.67 -2.62 -6.80
N PHE A 199 15.41 -2.56 -6.36
CA PHE A 199 15.06 -2.62 -4.94
C PHE A 199 15.51 -3.94 -4.31
N ARG A 200 15.29 -5.06 -5.00
CA ARG A 200 15.72 -6.40 -4.56
C ARG A 200 17.24 -6.54 -4.54
N LYS A 201 17.94 -6.02 -5.56
CA LYS A 201 19.41 -5.98 -5.62
C LYS A 201 20.01 -5.34 -4.37
N TRP A 202 19.45 -4.21 -3.94
CA TRP A 202 19.92 -3.43 -2.80
C TRP A 202 19.28 -3.79 -1.47
N GLY A 203 18.49 -4.87 -1.41
CA GLY A 203 17.81 -5.29 -0.18
C GLY A 203 16.82 -4.27 0.35
N VAL A 204 16.33 -3.34 -0.48
CA VAL A 204 15.28 -2.37 -0.11
C VAL A 204 13.93 -3.06 0.00
N LYS A 205 13.66 -4.00 -0.91
CA LYS A 205 12.50 -4.89 -0.96
C LYS A 205 12.97 -6.34 -1.10
N VAL A 206 12.19 -7.31 -0.65
CA VAL A 206 12.51 -8.74 -0.82
C VAL A 206 11.69 -9.34 -1.95
N HIS A 207 10.41 -9.01 -1.99
CA HIS A 207 9.45 -9.63 -2.89
C HIS A 207 9.36 -8.93 -4.24
N SER A 208 9.04 -9.71 -5.28
CA SER A 208 8.70 -9.15 -6.58
C SER A 208 7.30 -8.53 -6.54
N ASN A 209 7.01 -7.61 -7.46
CA ASN A 209 5.68 -7.02 -7.60
C ASN A 209 4.59 -8.08 -7.82
N GLY A 210 4.88 -9.11 -8.63
CA GLY A 210 3.96 -10.22 -8.85
C GLY A 210 3.72 -11.06 -7.59
N ALA A 211 4.77 -11.35 -6.82
CA ALA A 211 4.62 -12.10 -5.56
C ALA A 211 3.77 -11.33 -4.52
N MET A 212 4.00 -10.02 -4.37
CA MET A 212 3.17 -9.18 -3.49
C MET A 212 1.71 -9.12 -3.96
N ARG A 213 1.47 -9.03 -5.28
CA ARG A 213 0.11 -9.08 -5.82
C ARG A 213 -0.56 -10.43 -5.58
N GLY A 214 0.17 -11.54 -5.71
CA GLY A 214 -0.34 -12.88 -5.42
C GLY A 214 -0.76 -13.04 -3.95
N ASP A 215 0.09 -12.59 -3.01
CA ASP A 215 -0.24 -12.54 -1.58
C ASP A 215 -1.48 -11.68 -1.31
N PHE A 216 -1.52 -10.47 -1.91
CA PHE A 216 -2.69 -9.59 -1.82
C PHE A 216 -3.97 -10.30 -2.24
N ILE A 217 -3.99 -10.91 -3.43
CA ILE A 217 -5.17 -11.62 -3.95
C ILE A 217 -5.59 -12.76 -3.01
N SER A 218 -4.62 -13.52 -2.45
CA SER A 218 -4.89 -14.59 -1.49
C SER A 218 -5.52 -14.05 -0.19
N ARG A 219 -4.99 -12.95 0.36
CA ARG A 219 -5.55 -12.34 1.58
C ARG A 219 -6.91 -11.68 1.35
N VAL A 220 -7.17 -11.15 0.15
CA VAL A 220 -8.51 -10.68 -0.24
C VAL A 220 -9.48 -11.85 -0.30
N GLN A 221 -9.08 -12.99 -0.87
CA GLN A 221 -9.92 -14.20 -0.91
C GLN A 221 -10.28 -14.70 0.50
N GLU A 222 -9.32 -14.69 1.44
CA GLU A 222 -9.61 -14.99 2.84
C GLU A 222 -10.58 -13.96 3.44
N MET A 223 -10.31 -12.68 3.23
CA MET A 223 -11.14 -11.59 3.75
C MET A 223 -12.59 -11.72 3.24
N THR A 224 -12.83 -11.84 1.94
CA THR A 224 -14.19 -11.93 1.39
C THR A 224 -14.92 -13.15 1.93
N SER A 225 -14.24 -14.31 2.04
CA SER A 225 -14.77 -15.52 2.66
C SER A 225 -15.23 -15.27 4.10
N THR A 226 -14.41 -14.63 4.94
CA THR A 226 -14.78 -14.31 6.34
C THR A 226 -15.94 -13.32 6.46
N LEU A 227 -16.14 -12.46 5.45
CA LEU A 227 -17.24 -11.50 5.37
C LEU A 227 -18.51 -12.11 4.75
N GLY A 228 -18.45 -13.35 4.26
CA GLY A 228 -19.54 -13.99 3.53
C GLY A 228 -19.80 -13.36 2.15
N LEU A 229 -18.80 -12.68 1.60
CA LEU A 229 -18.78 -12.09 0.26
C LEU A 229 -18.13 -13.05 -0.74
N GLU A 230 -18.46 -12.88 -2.01
CA GLU A 230 -17.79 -13.58 -3.10
C GLU A 230 -16.48 -12.88 -3.44
N MET A 231 -15.46 -13.67 -3.79
CA MET A 231 -14.18 -13.13 -4.28
C MET A 231 -14.41 -12.45 -5.65
N PRO A 232 -14.01 -11.19 -5.83
CA PRO A 232 -14.10 -10.54 -7.13
C PRO A 232 -13.30 -11.28 -8.20
N ALA A 233 -13.78 -11.21 -9.44
CA ALA A 233 -13.08 -11.81 -10.57
C ALA A 233 -11.67 -11.21 -10.73
N VAL A 234 -10.65 -12.06 -10.69
CA VAL A 234 -9.27 -11.64 -10.96
C VAL A 234 -9.11 -11.39 -12.46
N PRO A 235 -8.77 -10.17 -12.90
CA PRO A 235 -8.57 -9.91 -14.32
C PRO A 235 -7.46 -10.79 -14.90
N GLN A 236 -7.63 -11.25 -16.15
CA GLN A 236 -6.74 -12.23 -16.79
C GLN A 236 -5.24 -11.85 -16.74
N GLY A 237 -4.93 -10.55 -16.75
CA GLY A 237 -3.55 -10.05 -16.67
C GLY A 237 -2.84 -10.30 -15.33
N TYR A 238 -3.57 -10.71 -14.29
CA TYR A 238 -3.05 -10.90 -12.93
C TYR A 238 -3.20 -12.35 -12.42
N VAL A 239 -3.86 -13.23 -13.17
CA VAL A 239 -4.07 -14.64 -12.79
C VAL A 239 -2.74 -15.36 -12.57
N THR A 240 -1.75 -15.12 -13.44
CA THR A 240 -0.43 -15.76 -13.35
C THR A 240 0.31 -15.42 -12.07
N ASP A 241 0.10 -14.23 -11.50
CA ASP A 241 0.75 -13.83 -10.25
C ASP A 241 0.21 -14.64 -9.06
N LEU A 242 -1.10 -14.93 -9.04
CA LEU A 242 -1.73 -15.78 -8.02
C LEU A 242 -1.26 -17.23 -8.13
N ASP A 243 -1.26 -17.79 -9.34
CA ASP A 243 -0.82 -19.18 -9.59
C ASP A 243 0.66 -19.39 -9.25
N GLU A 244 1.51 -18.38 -9.48
CA GLU A 244 2.92 -18.41 -9.09
C GLU A 244 3.12 -18.27 -7.59
N PHE A 245 2.27 -17.51 -6.90
CA PHE A 245 2.33 -17.37 -5.45
C PHE A 245 1.92 -18.65 -4.73
N GLN A 246 0.78 -19.24 -5.09
CA GLN A 246 0.29 -20.48 -4.47
C GLN A 246 1.27 -21.64 -4.63
N ARG A 247 1.92 -21.78 -5.79
CA ARG A 247 2.97 -22.80 -6.03
C ARG A 247 4.24 -22.66 -5.18
N ARG A 248 4.44 -21.52 -4.50
CA ARG A 248 5.59 -21.32 -3.60
C ARG A 248 5.30 -21.72 -2.16
N GLU A 249 4.02 -21.77 -1.79
CA GLU A 249 3.55 -22.14 -0.45
C GLU A 249 3.36 -23.67 -0.32
N ASP A 250 3.29 -24.40 -1.44
CA ASP A 250 3.31 -25.87 -1.53
C ASP A 250 4.74 -26.46 -1.45
#